data_AF-A0A8H5CBT5-F1
#
_entry.id   AF-A0A8H5CBT5-F1
#
_cell.length_a   1.000
_cell.length_b   1.000
_cell.length_c   1.000
_cell.angle_alpha   90.00
_cell.angle_beta   90.00
_cell.angle_gamma   90.00
#
_symmetry.space_group_name_H-M   'P 1'
#
loop_
_entity.id
_entity.type
_entity.pdbx_description
1 polymer ?
#
loop_
_entity_poly.entity_id
_entity_poly.type
_entity_poly.pdbx_seq_one_letter_code
_entity_poly.pdbx_strand_id
1 'polypeptide(L)'
;MNSNNRYIQMGDNIFVRNINESSEIQKWINAPDSSMNFIAAYDKIAEGTGEWLLQDSRFVEWKEKGGLLWLQGKAGSGKTFLLTKAIASLKAENHDVLYFYFDTRDQSKAKATYRGILASLMLDMGLQFNSAQLKSL
;
A
#
# COMPACT_ATOMS: atom_id res chain seq x y z
N MET A 1 14.41 -30.44 -14.35
CA MET A 1 14.28 -28.99 -14.07
C MET A 1 13.25 -28.83 -12.97
N ASN A 2 13.63 -28.29 -11.81
CA ASN A 2 12.71 -28.09 -10.70
C ASN A 2 11.89 -26.82 -10.98
N SER A 3 10.59 -26.96 -11.24
CA SER A 3 9.65 -25.90 -11.64
C SER A 3 9.42 -24.83 -10.56
N ASN A 4 9.97 -25.02 -9.35
CA ASN A 4 9.79 -24.12 -8.21
C ASN A 4 10.88 -23.06 -8.05
N ASN A 5 11.91 -23.07 -8.90
CA ASN A 5 12.99 -22.10 -8.83
C ASN A 5 12.80 -21.02 -9.90
N ARG A 6 12.80 -19.76 -9.48
CA ARG A 6 12.90 -18.59 -10.36
C ARG A 6 14.28 -17.98 -10.25
N TYR A 7 14.88 -17.66 -11.37
CA TYR A 7 16.18 -16.98 -11.43
C TYR A 7 15.94 -15.48 -11.55
N ILE A 8 16.58 -14.71 -10.69
CA ILE A 8 16.53 -13.25 -10.69
C ILE A 8 17.95 -12.76 -10.95
N GLN A 9 18.13 -11.99 -12.02
CA GLN A 9 19.42 -11.37 -12.32
C GLN A 9 19.45 -9.95 -11.76
N MET A 10 20.46 -9.63 -10.96
CA MET A 10 20.76 -8.28 -10.50
C MET A 10 22.23 -7.98 -10.78
N GLY A 11 22.49 -7.16 -11.81
CA GLY A 11 23.84 -6.95 -12.32
C GLY A 11 24.44 -8.27 -12.84
N ASP A 12 25.67 -8.57 -12.43
CA ASP A 12 26.38 -9.80 -12.82
C ASP A 12 26.01 -11.02 -11.94
N ASN A 13 25.16 -10.85 -10.93
CA ASN A 13 24.79 -11.89 -9.99
C ASN A 13 23.43 -12.53 -10.35
N ILE A 14 23.39 -13.86 -10.34
CA ILE A 14 22.16 -14.65 -10.50
C ILE A 14 21.73 -15.17 -9.13
N PHE A 15 20.56 -14.72 -8.67
CA PHE A 15 19.91 -15.22 -7.46
C PHE A 15 18.89 -16.29 -7.83
N VAL A 16 18.93 -17.43 -7.14
CA VAL A 16 17.91 -18.46 -7.24
C VAL A 16 16.90 -18.24 -6.13
N ARG A 17 15.65 -17.94 -6.50
CA ARG A 17 14.53 -17.80 -5.57
C ARG A 17 13.67 -19.04 -5.63
N ASN A 18 13.44 -19.68 -4.49
CA ASN A 18 12.42 -20.70 -4.38
C ASN A 18 11.05 -20.03 -4.19
N ILE A 19 10.07 -20.37 -5.03
CA ILE A 19 8.72 -19.79 -4.95
C ILE A 19 8.07 -20.11 -3.58
N ASN A 20 8.37 -21.27 -2.99
CA ASN A 20 7.81 -21.70 -1.70
C ASN A 20 8.33 -20.87 -0.51
N GLU A 21 9.56 -20.36 -0.57
CA GLU A 21 10.10 -19.50 0.50
C GLU A 21 9.29 -18.22 0.64
N SER A 22 8.75 -17.69 -0.47
CA SER A 22 7.99 -16.45 -0.45
C SER A 22 6.63 -16.62 0.22
N SER A 23 5.95 -17.75 0.00
CA SER A 23 4.70 -18.04 0.71
C SER A 23 4.93 -18.26 2.21
N GLU A 24 6.03 -18.90 2.59
CA GLU A 24 6.35 -19.12 4.00
C GLU A 24 6.71 -17.80 4.72
N ILE A 25 7.45 -16.91 4.06
CA ILE A 25 7.73 -15.56 4.59
C ILE A 25 6.43 -14.77 4.75
N GLN A 26 5.52 -14.79 3.77
CA GLN A 26 4.23 -14.10 3.87
C GLN A 26 3.40 -14.61 5.05
N LYS A 27 3.32 -15.93 5.23
CA LYS A 27 2.65 -16.56 6.38
C LYS A 27 3.31 -16.18 7.70
N TRP A 28 4.64 -16.14 7.75
CA TRP A 28 5.39 -15.76 8.96
C TRP A 28 5.19 -14.30 9.36
N ILE A 29 5.20 -13.38 8.38
CA ILE A 29 4.91 -11.96 8.61
C ILE A 29 3.48 -11.80 9.16
N ASN A 30 2.53 -12.57 8.61
CA ASN A 30 1.12 -12.54 8.99
C ASN A 30 0.54 -11.10 9.03
N ALA A 31 0.81 -10.35 7.96
CA ALA A 31 0.39 -8.96 7.87
C ALA A 31 -1.14 -8.85 7.73
N PRO A 32 -1.78 -7.86 8.38
CA PRO A 32 -3.18 -7.58 8.12
C PRO A 32 -3.38 -6.99 6.72
N ASP A 33 -4.49 -7.36 6.08
CA ASP A 33 -4.81 -6.92 4.73
C ASP A 33 -5.57 -5.59 4.72
N SER A 34 -4.90 -4.50 4.33
CA SER A 34 -5.50 -3.16 4.18
C SER A 34 -6.19 -2.95 2.82
N SER A 35 -6.08 -3.88 1.86
CA SER A 35 -6.68 -3.76 0.53
C SER A 35 -8.21 -3.74 0.60
N MET A 36 -8.80 -4.59 1.44
CA MET A 36 -10.25 -4.63 1.65
C MET A 36 -10.78 -3.29 2.18
N ASN A 37 -10.04 -2.62 3.07
CA ASN A 37 -10.41 -1.31 3.60
C ASN A 37 -10.36 -0.25 2.50
N PHE A 38 -9.33 -0.30 1.66
CA PHE A 38 -9.21 0.59 0.50
C PHE A 38 -10.37 0.40 -0.46
N ILE A 39 -10.65 -0.84 -0.90
CA ILE A 39 -11.73 -1.17 -1.84
C ILE A 39 -13.07 -0.73 -1.26
N ALA A 40 -13.38 -1.12 -0.03
CA ALA A 40 -14.65 -0.77 0.61
C ALA A 40 -14.84 0.75 0.80
N ALA A 41 -13.75 1.50 0.97
CA ALA A 41 -13.80 2.96 1.00
C ALA A 41 -13.96 3.53 -0.41
N TYR A 42 -13.18 3.05 -1.37
CA TYR A 42 -13.12 3.52 -2.76
C TYR A 42 -14.47 3.35 -3.47
N ASP A 43 -15.08 2.17 -3.35
CA ASP A 43 -16.36 1.84 -3.98
C ASP A 43 -17.53 2.69 -3.46
N LYS A 44 -17.37 3.34 -2.30
CA LYS A 44 -18.37 4.21 -1.70
C LYS A 44 -18.15 5.69 -1.99
N ILE A 45 -17.06 6.04 -2.68
CA ILE A 45 -16.81 7.42 -3.09
C ILE A 45 -17.73 7.73 -4.26
N ALA A 46 -18.67 8.64 -4.04
CA ALA A 46 -19.47 9.19 -5.13
C ALA A 46 -18.57 10.02 -6.06
N GLU A 47 -18.91 10.04 -7.35
CA GLU A 47 -18.22 10.86 -8.36
C GLU A 47 -18.09 12.33 -7.90
N GLY A 48 -16.95 12.96 -8.19
CA GLY A 48 -16.63 14.32 -7.72
C GLY A 48 -16.22 14.43 -6.24
N THR A 49 -16.50 13.43 -5.41
CA THR A 49 -16.21 13.51 -3.96
C THR A 49 -14.71 13.48 -3.69
N GLY A 50 -14.23 14.50 -2.98
CA GLY A 50 -12.84 14.59 -2.55
C GLY A 50 -11.85 15.07 -3.61
N GLU A 51 -12.32 15.43 -4.82
CA GLU A 51 -11.46 15.97 -5.88
C GLU A 51 -10.81 17.30 -5.51
N TRP A 52 -11.51 18.12 -4.70
CA TRP A 52 -10.96 19.37 -4.18
C TRP A 52 -9.63 19.17 -3.45
N LEU A 53 -9.40 18.03 -2.79
CA LEU A 53 -8.14 17.76 -2.09
C LEU A 53 -6.98 17.65 -3.08
N LEU A 54 -7.21 17.05 -4.24
CA LEU A 54 -6.17 16.87 -5.27
C LEU A 54 -5.76 18.20 -5.91
N GLN A 55 -6.63 19.21 -5.82
CA GLN A 55 -6.41 20.57 -6.30
C GLN A 55 -5.92 21.53 -5.20
N ASP A 56 -5.93 21.08 -3.93
CA ASP A 56 -5.50 21.90 -2.81
C ASP A 56 -3.99 22.12 -2.87
N SER A 57 -3.57 23.38 -2.78
CA SER A 57 -2.16 23.75 -2.88
C SER A 57 -1.27 23.05 -1.86
N ARG A 58 -1.80 22.73 -0.67
CA ARG A 58 -1.06 22.02 0.39
C ARG A 58 -0.82 20.56 0.02
N PHE A 59 -1.78 19.92 -0.65
CA PHE A 59 -1.63 18.55 -1.14
C PHE A 59 -0.62 18.50 -2.29
N VAL A 60 -0.75 19.42 -3.25
CA VAL A 60 0.18 19.52 -4.38
C VAL A 60 1.60 19.78 -3.90
N GLU A 61 1.79 20.72 -2.97
CA GLU A 61 3.11 21.01 -2.40
C GLU A 61 3.69 19.80 -1.66
N TRP A 62 2.89 19.11 -0.84
CA TRP A 62 3.33 17.89 -0.15
C TRP A 62 3.71 16.77 -1.12
N LYS A 63 2.98 16.61 -2.22
CA LYS A 63 3.28 15.58 -3.23
C LYS A 63 4.67 15.81 -3.86
N GLU A 64 5.01 17.07 -4.15
CA GLU A 64 6.28 17.43 -4.79
C GLU A 64 7.46 17.46 -3.81
N LYS A 65 7.25 18.00 -2.59
CA LYS A 65 8.33 18.24 -1.62
C LYS A 65 8.47 17.15 -0.56
N GLY A 66 7.47 16.28 -0.44
CA GLY A 66 7.38 15.30 0.64
C GLY A 66 7.05 15.92 2.00
N GLY A 67 7.31 15.14 3.06
CA GLY A 67 7.02 15.53 4.45
C GLY A 67 5.71 14.96 4.99
N LEU A 68 5.11 15.63 5.98
CA LEU A 68 3.88 15.20 6.65
C LEU A 68 2.69 16.07 6.23
N LEU A 69 1.73 15.46 5.53
CA LEU A 69 0.41 16.05 5.33
C LEU A 69 -0.58 15.47 6.35
N TRP A 70 -1.14 16.35 7.18
CA TRP A 70 -2.04 15.94 8.27
C TRP A 70 -3.46 16.47 8.04
N LEU A 71 -4.38 15.58 7.66
CA LEU A 71 -5.79 15.88 7.42
C LEU A 71 -6.61 15.85 8.72
N GLN A 72 -6.97 17.02 9.23
CA GLN A 72 -7.81 17.17 10.42
C GLN A 72 -9.27 17.38 10.08
N GLY A 73 -10.16 16.84 10.91
CA GLY A 73 -11.60 17.03 10.76
C GLY A 73 -12.40 16.21 11.77
N LYS A 74 -13.66 16.58 11.98
CA LYS A 74 -14.58 15.91 12.91
C LYS A 74 -14.82 14.44 12.54
N ALA A 75 -15.26 13.62 13.48
CA ALA A 75 -15.72 12.26 13.16
C ALA A 75 -16.80 12.31 12.06
N GLY A 76 -16.76 11.38 11.11
CA GLY A 76 -17.70 11.36 9.97
C GLY A 76 -17.41 12.38 8.85
N SER A 77 -16.39 13.25 8.97
CA SER A 77 -16.08 14.27 7.94
C SER A 77 -15.47 13.74 6.63
N GLY A 78 -15.49 12.41 6.39
CA GLY A 78 -14.97 11.82 5.15
C GLY A 78 -13.45 11.72 5.01
N LYS A 79 -12.65 11.91 6.08
CA LYS A 79 -11.17 11.82 6.02
C LYS A 79 -10.67 10.53 5.37
N THR A 80 -11.29 9.40 5.69
CA THR A 80 -10.95 8.09 5.11
C THR A 80 -11.14 8.12 3.59
N PHE A 81 -12.24 8.67 3.09
CA PHE A 81 -12.50 8.79 1.65
C PHE A 81 -11.52 9.74 0.97
N LEU A 82 -11.18 10.85 1.61
CA LEU A 82 -10.18 11.80 1.10
C LEU A 82 -8.80 11.15 0.96
N LEU A 83 -8.35 10.41 1.99
CA LEU A 83 -7.09 9.66 1.92
C LEU A 83 -7.14 8.53 0.87
N THR A 84 -8.25 7.80 0.77
CA THR A 84 -8.44 6.79 -0.28
C THR A 84 -8.34 7.41 -1.68
N LYS A 85 -8.93 8.59 -1.90
CA LYS A 85 -8.84 9.33 -3.17
C LYS A 85 -7.39 9.77 -3.47
N ALA A 86 -6.67 10.27 -2.46
CA ALA A 86 -5.26 10.61 -2.58
C ALA A 86 -4.40 9.40 -2.97
N ILE A 87 -4.58 8.25 -2.29
CA ILE A 87 -3.88 7.00 -2.61
C ILE A 87 -4.18 6.56 -4.06
N ALA A 88 -5.45 6.63 -4.47
CA ALA A 88 -5.84 6.27 -5.83
C ALA A 88 -5.20 7.18 -6.90
N SER A 89 -5.16 8.50 -6.66
CA SER A 89 -4.48 9.46 -7.55
C SER A 89 -2.99 9.15 -7.67
N LEU A 90 -2.31 8.95 -6.54
CA LEU A 90 -0.88 8.65 -6.52
C LEU A 90 -0.56 7.35 -7.27
N LYS A 91 -1.37 6.30 -7.09
CA LYS A 91 -1.24 5.04 -7.84
C LYS A 91 -1.49 5.24 -9.35
N ALA A 92 -2.47 6.06 -9.74
CA ALA A 92 -2.75 6.35 -11.14
C ALA A 92 -1.61 7.13 -11.82
N GLU A 93 -0.86 7.92 -11.04
CA GLU A 93 0.36 8.62 -11.45
C GLU A 93 1.61 7.72 -11.42
N ASN A 94 1.45 6.40 -11.25
CA ASN A 94 2.52 5.40 -11.15
C ASN A 94 3.50 5.60 -9.98
N HIS A 95 3.07 6.24 -8.89
CA HIS A 95 3.85 6.23 -7.66
C HIS A 95 3.73 4.88 -6.94
N ASP A 96 4.84 4.42 -6.35
CA ASP A 96 4.84 3.35 -5.38
C ASP A 96 4.24 3.86 -4.07
N VAL A 97 3.04 3.36 -3.73
CA VAL A 97 2.28 3.82 -2.55
C VAL A 97 2.15 2.68 -1.57
N LEU A 98 2.61 2.91 -0.35
CA LEU A 98 2.35 2.07 0.82
C LEU A 98 1.30 2.75 1.68
N TYR A 99 0.32 1.99 2.18
CA TYR A 99 -0.75 2.54 3.00
C TYR A 99 -1.27 1.53 4.00
N PHE A 100 -1.86 2.04 5.07
CA PHE A 100 -2.44 1.21 6.13
C PHE A 100 -3.69 1.87 6.68
N TYR A 101 -4.74 1.07 6.93
CA TYR A 101 -5.95 1.55 7.58
C TYR A 101 -6.00 1.05 9.02
N PHE A 102 -6.02 1.99 9.96
CA PHE A 102 -6.37 1.66 11.35
C PHE A 102 -7.86 1.35 11.43
N ASP A 103 -8.20 0.10 11.78
CA ASP A 103 -9.58 -0.36 11.93
C ASP A 103 -9.73 -1.20 13.20
N THR A 104 -10.38 -0.62 14.21
CA THR A 104 -10.63 -1.29 15.49
C THR A 104 -11.75 -2.32 15.43
N ARG A 105 -12.51 -2.36 14.32
CA ARG A 105 -13.57 -3.36 14.09
C ARG A 105 -13.01 -4.66 13.50
N ASP A 106 -11.73 -4.64 13.10
CA ASP A 106 -11.03 -5.81 12.62
C ASP A 106 -10.99 -6.89 13.71
N GLN A 107 -11.52 -8.08 13.38
CA GLN A 107 -11.65 -9.17 14.37
C GLN A 107 -10.29 -9.68 14.87
N SER A 108 -9.26 -9.61 14.02
CA SER A 108 -7.90 -10.01 14.41
C SER A 108 -7.22 -9.01 15.34
N LYS A 109 -7.76 -7.77 15.43
CA LYS A 109 -7.18 -6.60 16.10
C LYS A 109 -5.82 -6.15 15.55
N ALA A 110 -5.25 -6.86 14.56
CA ALA A 110 -3.94 -6.54 14.01
C ALA A 110 -3.92 -5.12 13.40
N LYS A 111 -5.05 -4.68 12.80
CA LYS A 111 -5.22 -3.33 12.24
C LYS A 111 -5.25 -2.20 13.28
N ALA A 112 -5.26 -2.50 14.57
CA ALA A 112 -5.21 -1.51 15.64
C ALA A 112 -3.84 -1.44 16.35
N THR A 113 -2.83 -2.14 15.83
CA THR A 113 -1.51 -2.25 16.48
C THR A 113 -0.40 -1.67 15.63
N TYR A 114 0.68 -1.22 16.28
CA TYR A 114 1.91 -0.81 15.59
C TYR A 114 2.54 -1.98 14.81
N ARG A 115 2.42 -3.22 15.31
CA ARG A 115 2.89 -4.41 14.61
C ARG A 115 2.17 -4.58 13.27
N GLY A 116 0.85 -4.35 13.26
CA GLY A 116 0.04 -4.45 12.05
C GLY A 116 0.54 -3.55 10.94
N ILE A 117 0.75 -2.25 11.23
CA ILE A 117 1.26 -1.30 10.23
C ILE A 117 2.65 -1.71 9.74
N LEU A 118 3.58 -2.05 10.64
CA LEU A 118 4.93 -2.46 10.22
C LEU A 118 4.89 -3.71 9.34
N ALA A 119 4.12 -4.72 9.72
CA ALA A 119 3.99 -5.96 8.95
C ALA A 119 3.39 -5.73 7.56
N SER A 120 2.32 -4.93 7.45
CA SER A 120 1.71 -4.60 6.16
C SER A 120 2.66 -3.82 5.27
N LEU A 121 3.33 -2.79 5.79
CA LEU A 121 4.26 -1.97 5.00
C LEU A 121 5.47 -2.80 4.52
N MET A 122 6.02 -3.67 5.36
CA MET A 122 7.11 -4.57 4.96
C MET A 122 6.68 -5.55 3.87
N LEU A 123 5.49 -6.12 4.00
CA LEU A 123 4.95 -7.04 3.00
C LEU A 123 4.71 -6.31 1.66
N ASP A 124 4.00 -5.18 1.69
CA ASP A 124 3.68 -4.41 0.48
C ASP A 124 4.94 -3.93 -0.23
N MET A 125 5.94 -3.46 0.52
CA MET A 125 7.23 -3.06 -0.02
C MET A 125 7.92 -4.24 -0.73
N GLY A 126 7.99 -5.41 -0.09
CA GLY A 126 8.56 -6.62 -0.71
C GLY A 126 7.81 -7.08 -1.97
N LEU A 127 6.50 -6.91 -2.02
CA LEU A 127 5.68 -7.22 -3.20
C LEU A 127 5.91 -6.22 -4.35
N GLN A 128 6.04 -4.92 -4.05
CA GLN A 128 6.30 -3.87 -5.05
C GLN A 128 7.70 -3.98 -5.65
N PHE A 129 8.74 -4.24 -4.85
CA PHE A 129 10.09 -4.49 -5.38
C PHE A 129 10.14 -5.67 -6.35
N ASN A 130 9.41 -6.73 -6.05
CA ASN A 130 9.33 -7.91 -6.92
C ASN A 130 8.62 -7.61 -8.25
N SER A 131 7.58 -6.78 -8.23
CA SER A 131 6.85 -6.43 -9.45
C SER A 131 7.63 -5.47 -10.35
N ALA A 132 8.42 -4.56 -9.77
CA ALA A 132 9.30 -3.66 -10.51
C ALA A 132 10.39 -4.43 -11.30
N GLN A 133 11.00 -5.45 -10.70
CA GLN A 133 12.01 -6.28 -11.37
C GLN A 133 11.46 -7.09 -12.55
N LEU A 134 10.20 -7.52 -12.47
CA LEU A 134 9.54 -8.24 -13.57
C LEU A 134 9.17 -7.32 -14.73
N LYS A 135 9.01 -6.00 -14.49
CA LYS A 135 8.73 -5.01 -15.55
C LYS A 135 10.00 -4.51 -16.26
N SER A 136 11.19 -4.68 -15.65
CA SER A 136 12.47 -4.25 -16.21
C SER A 136 13.18 -5.31 -17.07
N LEU A 137 12.57 -6.47 -17.25
CA LEU A 137 13.00 -7.57 -18.13
C LEU A 137 12.18 -7.56 -19.41
#